data_AF-A0A0E9MUA3-F1
#
_entry.id   AF-A0A0E9MUA3-F1
#
_cell.length_a   1.000
_cell.length_b   1.000
_cell.length_c   1.000
_cell.angle_alpha   90.00
_cell.angle_beta   90.00
_cell.angle_gamma   90.00
#
_symmetry.space_group_name_H-M   'P 1'
#
loop_
_entity.id
_entity.type
_entity.pdbx_description
1 polymer ?
#
loop_
_entity_poly.entity_id
_entity_poly.type
_entity_poly.pdbx_seq_one_letter_code
_entity_poly.pdbx_strand_id
1 'polypeptide(L)'
;MKALHQILSEIGDRFPQQREQIEKLYAVDEGFQHLCIDYITCLEALRATQEISQEQHRTMEEYRELIRELEKEFKRFNIGPSRPAQNR
;
A
#
# COMPACT_ATOMS: atom_id res chain seq x y z
N MET A 1 22.30 -2.87 -9.05
CA MET A 1 22.08 -4.24 -9.53
C MET A 1 21.45 -5.03 -8.40
N LYS A 2 20.24 -5.57 -8.57
CA LYS A 2 19.65 -6.47 -7.57
C LYS A 2 20.46 -7.75 -7.51
N ALA A 3 20.73 -8.25 -6.30
CA ALA A 3 21.52 -9.45 -6.14
C ALA A 3 20.74 -10.65 -6.70
N LEU A 4 21.39 -11.48 -7.51
CA LEU A 4 20.85 -12.73 -8.07
C LEU A 4 20.19 -13.60 -6.99
N HIS A 5 20.77 -13.61 -5.78
CA HIS A 5 20.22 -14.31 -4.62
C HIS A 5 18.85 -13.77 -4.17
N GLN A 6 18.64 -12.45 -4.24
CA GLN A 6 17.37 -11.81 -3.84
C GLN A 6 16.26 -12.15 -4.85
N ILE A 7 16.57 -12.10 -6.15
CA ILE A 7 15.62 -12.42 -7.21
C ILE A 7 15.19 -13.90 -7.13
N LEU A 8 16.16 -14.81 -6.97
CA LEU A 8 15.87 -16.25 -6.88
C LEU A 8 15.16 -16.64 -5.59
N SER A 9 15.42 -15.96 -4.47
CA SER A 9 14.66 -16.17 -3.23
C SER A 9 13.21 -15.78 -3.42
N GLU A 10 12.96 -14.59 -3.97
CA GLU A 10 11.61 -14.04 -4.05
C GLU A 10 10.73 -14.71 -5.11
N ILE A 11 11.32 -15.11 -6.24
CA ILE A 11 10.64 -15.96 -7.23
C ILE A 11 10.51 -17.39 -6.70
N GLY A 12 11.53 -17.92 -6.01
CA GLY A 12 11.52 -19.25 -5.42
C GLY A 12 10.47 -19.44 -4.33
N ASP A 13 10.21 -18.43 -3.51
CA ASP A 13 9.15 -18.46 -2.50
C ASP A 13 7.75 -18.45 -3.13
N ARG A 14 7.61 -17.85 -4.31
CA ARG A 14 6.34 -17.83 -5.07
C ARG A 14 6.13 -19.06 -5.93
N PHE A 15 7.20 -19.66 -6.42
CA PHE A 15 7.19 -20.85 -7.28
C PHE A 15 8.09 -21.96 -6.71
N PRO A 16 7.80 -22.47 -5.49
CA PRO A 16 8.69 -23.39 -4.79
C PRO A 16 8.92 -24.70 -5.54
N GLN A 17 7.94 -25.14 -6.33
CA GLN A 17 8.00 -26.38 -7.12
C GLN A 17 8.88 -26.26 -8.36
N GLN A 18 9.17 -25.04 -8.81
CA GLN A 18 9.91 -24.75 -10.05
C GLN A 18 11.24 -24.05 -9.76
N ARG A 19 11.62 -23.92 -8.49
CA ARG A 19 12.80 -23.17 -8.04
C ARG A 19 14.08 -23.63 -8.74
N GLU A 20 14.38 -24.93 -8.75
CA GLU A 20 15.58 -25.44 -9.44
C GLU A 20 15.59 -25.14 -10.94
N GLN A 21 14.42 -25.15 -11.58
CA GLN A 21 14.30 -24.88 -13.01
C GLN A 21 14.48 -23.39 -13.30
N ILE A 22 13.96 -22.52 -12.43
CA ILE A 22 14.16 -21.07 -12.47
C ILE A 22 15.63 -20.71 -12.25
N GLU A 23 16.29 -21.34 -11.27
CA GLU A 23 17.72 -21.11 -10.99
C GLU A 23 18.60 -21.50 -12.20
N LYS A 24 18.30 -22.66 -12.81
CA LYS A 24 18.98 -23.11 -14.04
C LYS A 24 18.74 -22.14 -15.19
N LEU A 25 17.49 -21.80 -15.50
CA LEU A 25 17.13 -20.88 -16.59
C LEU A 25 17.74 -19.49 -16.39
N TYR A 26 17.74 -18.98 -15.16
CA TYR A 26 18.36 -17.70 -14.84
C TYR A 26 19.86 -17.72 -15.08
N ALA A 27 20.55 -18.84 -14.89
CA ALA A 27 21.99 -18.94 -15.10
C ALA A 27 22.40 -18.99 -16.59
N VAL A 28 21.51 -19.44 -17.49
CA VAL A 28 21.84 -19.64 -18.92
C VAL A 28 21.14 -18.69 -19.89
N ASP A 29 20.02 -18.09 -19.53
CA ASP A 29 19.21 -17.27 -20.43
C ASP A 29 19.14 -15.80 -19.96
N GLU A 30 19.86 -14.92 -20.65
CA GLU A 30 19.86 -13.48 -20.35
C GLU A 30 18.48 -12.83 -20.51
N GLY A 31 17.67 -13.29 -21.47
CA GLY A 31 16.30 -12.80 -21.64
C GLY A 31 15.41 -13.14 -20.44
N PHE A 32 15.58 -14.34 -19.90
CA PHE A 32 14.90 -14.78 -18.68
C PHE A 32 15.40 -14.02 -17.44
N GLN A 33 16.69 -13.67 -17.37
CA GLN A 33 17.21 -12.79 -16.33
C GLN A 33 16.51 -11.42 -16.35
N HIS A 34 16.42 -10.79 -17.53
CA HIS A 34 15.71 -9.52 -17.70
C HIS A 34 14.24 -9.63 -17.29
N LEU A 35 13.55 -10.69 -17.73
CA LEU A 35 12.16 -10.94 -17.34
C LEU A 35 11.99 -11.05 -15.82
N CYS A 36 12.91 -11.74 -15.14
CA CYS A 36 12.88 -11.88 -13.69
C CYS A 36 13.14 -10.54 -12.97
N ILE A 37 14.06 -9.73 -13.49
CA ILE A 37 14.34 -8.38 -12.98
C ILE A 37 13.11 -7.49 -13.12
N ASP A 38 12.46 -7.50 -14.29
CA ASP A 38 11.26 -6.72 -14.55
C ASP A 38 10.10 -7.17 -13.65
N TYR A 39 9.89 -8.49 -13.51
CA TYR A 39 8.88 -9.06 -12.64
C TYR A 39 9.02 -8.60 -11.19
N ILE A 40 10.23 -8.67 -10.61
CA ILE A 40 10.48 -8.22 -9.24
C ILE A 40 10.29 -6.70 -9.12
N THR A 41 10.69 -5.94 -10.12
CA THR A 41 10.53 -4.48 -10.13
C THR A 41 9.05 -4.09 -10.12
N CYS A 42 8.21 -4.77 -10.89
CA CYS A 42 6.76 -4.58 -10.85
C CYS A 42 6.16 -4.98 -9.49
N LEU A 43 6.64 -6.07 -8.88
CA LEU A 43 6.15 -6.49 -7.57
C LEU A 43 6.48 -5.49 -6.47
N GLU A 44 7.69 -4.94 -6.46
CA GLU A 44 8.07 -3.91 -5.50
C GLU A 44 7.26 -2.63 -5.69
N ALA A 45 7.06 -2.18 -6.93
CA ALA A 45 6.23 -1.02 -7.22
C ALA A 45 4.78 -1.22 -6.74
N LEU A 46 4.25 -2.44 -6.89
CA LEU A 46 2.92 -2.79 -6.40
C LEU A 46 2.87 -2.77 -4.86
N ARG A 47 3.87 -3.35 -4.17
CA ARG A 47 3.95 -3.34 -2.70
C ARG A 47 4.04 -1.92 -2.16
N ALA A 48 4.93 -1.10 -2.71
CA ALA A 48 5.07 0.30 -2.32
C ALA A 48 3.75 1.08 -2.48
N THR A 49 3.04 0.85 -3.58
CA THR A 49 1.72 1.47 -3.81
C THR A 49 0.68 1.01 -2.79
N GLN A 50 0.68 -0.27 -2.45
CA GLN A 50 -0.22 -0.83 -1.43
C GLN A 50 0.10 -0.29 -0.03
N GLU A 51 1.37 -0.17 0.33
CA GLU A 51 1.80 0.40 1.62
C GLU A 51 1.38 1.87 1.74
N ILE A 52 1.60 2.68 0.70
CA ILE A 52 1.14 4.07 0.64
C ILE A 52 -0.39 4.14 0.78
N SER A 53 -1.13 3.26 0.10
CA SER A 53 -2.59 3.22 0.21
C SER A 53 -3.04 2.86 1.63
N GLN A 54 -2.40 1.89 2.29
CA GLN A 54 -2.71 1.52 3.68
C GLN A 54 -2.41 2.66 4.67
N GLU A 55 -1.30 3.35 4.49
CA GLU A 55 -0.95 4.53 5.28
C GLU A 55 -1.99 5.64 5.09
N GLN A 56 -2.34 5.96 3.85
CA GLN A 56 -3.40 6.92 3.53
C GLN A 56 -4.75 6.54 4.17
N HIS A 57 -5.11 5.25 4.15
CA HIS A 57 -6.31 4.77 4.82
C HIS A 57 -6.28 5.02 6.33
N ARG A 58 -5.17 4.71 7.02
CA ARG A 58 -5.02 4.99 8.46
C ARG A 58 -5.12 6.48 8.76
N THR A 59 -4.41 7.32 8.00
CA THR A 59 -4.47 8.78 8.15
C THR A 59 -5.90 9.31 7.95
N MET A 60 -6.66 8.77 7.00
CA MET A 60 -8.07 9.15 6.82
C MET A 60 -8.96 8.75 8.00
N GLU A 61 -8.71 7.60 8.63
CA GLU A 61 -9.44 7.18 9.83
C GLU A 61 -9.15 8.10 11.03
N GLU A 62 -7.88 8.47 11.23
CA GLU A 62 -7.47 9.42 12.27
C GLU A 62 -8.12 10.80 12.07
N TYR A 63 -8.15 11.31 10.83
CA TYR A 63 -8.87 12.57 10.54
C TYR A 63 -10.37 12.46 10.78
N ARG A 64 -10.99 11.31 10.46
CA ARG A 64 -12.43 11.09 10.75
C ARG A 64 -12.70 11.06 12.24
N GLU A 65 -11.82 10.46 13.04
CA GLU A 65 -11.94 10.45 14.49
C GLU A 65 -11.77 11.87 15.06
N LEU A 66 -10.76 12.61 14.59
CA LEU A 66 -10.55 14.00 14.98
C LEU A 66 -11.77 14.88 14.64
N ILE A 67 -12.36 14.73 13.45
CA ILE A 67 -13.58 15.45 13.06
C ILE A 67 -14.72 15.14 14.03
N ARG A 68 -14.93 13.87 14.42
CA ARG A 68 -15.98 13.49 15.37
C ARG A 68 -15.76 14.12 16.74
N GLU A 69 -14.52 14.18 17.22
CA GLU A 69 -14.19 14.85 18.47
C GLU A 69 -14.44 16.36 18.38
N LEU A 70 -14.02 17.00 17.27
CA LEU A 70 -14.31 18.41 17.01
C LEU A 70 -15.81 18.70 16.95
N GLU A 71 -16.61 17.83 16.32
CA GLU A 71 -18.07 17.96 16.29
C GLU A 71 -18.70 17.84 17.68
N LYS A 72 -18.15 16.99 18.56
CA LYS A 72 -18.58 16.92 19.97
C LYS A 72 -18.25 18.20 20.73
N GLU A 73 -17.05 18.74 20.52
CA GLU A 73 -16.65 20.01 21.11
C GLU A 73 -17.55 21.16 20.61
N PHE A 74 -17.84 21.26 19.31
CA PHE A 74 -18.77 22.27 18.78
C PHE A 74 -20.17 22.18 19.39
N LYS A 75 -20.68 20.97 19.63
CA LYS A 75 -21.96 20.77 20.34
C LYS A 75 -21.89 21.24 21.80
N ARG A 76 -20.74 21.09 22.48
CA ARG A 76 -20.51 21.59 23.84
C ARG A 76 -20.43 23.12 23.91
N PHE A 77 -19.92 23.77 22.87
CA PHE A 77 -19.94 25.22 22.72
C PHE A 77 -21.34 25.81 22.45
N ASN A 78 -22.39 24.98 22.46
CA ASN A 78 -23.77 25.38 22.19
C ASN A 78 -23.90 26.22 20.92
N ILE A 79 -23.19 25.81 19.85
CA ILE A 79 -23.48 26.26 18.49
C ILE A 79 -24.80 25.57 18.07
N GLY A 80 -25.88 25.92 18.75
CA GLY A 80 -27.24 25.62 18.30
C GLY A 80 -27.54 26.46 17.06
N PRO A 81 -28.46 26.02 16.19
CA PRO A 81 -28.92 26.89 15.12
C PRO A 81 -29.42 28.19 15.78
N SER A 82 -28.82 29.32 15.39
CA SER A 82 -29.39 30.62 15.66
C SER A 82 -30.84 30.55 15.17
N ARG A 83 -31.80 30.46 16.10
CA ARG A 83 -33.23 30.43 15.76
C ARG A 83 -33.46 31.59 14.80
N PRO A 84 -33.97 31.38 13.58
CA PRO A 84 -34.49 32.52 12.83
C PRO A 84 -35.63 33.09 13.67
N ALA A 85 -35.52 34.37 13.99
CA ALA A 85 -36.58 35.12 14.66
C ALA A 85 -37.86 34.94 13.84
N GLN A 86 -38.83 34.19 14.37
CA GLN A 86 -40.17 34.17 13.81
C GLN A 86 -40.85 35.47 14.23
N ASN A 87 -40.84 36.44 13.32
CA ASN A 87 -41.68 37.63 13.39
C ASN A 87 -43.14 37.19 13.29
N ARG A 88 -43.92 37.43 14.34
CA ARG A 88 -45.37 37.57 14.27
C ARG A 88 -45.79 38.78 15.08
#